data_AF-A0A5K1JR35-F1
#
_entry.id   AF-A0A5K1JR35-F1
#
_cell.length_a   1.000
_cell.length_b   1.000
_cell.length_c   1.000
_cell.angle_alpha   90.00
_cell.angle_beta   90.00
_cell.angle_gamma   90.00
#
_symmetry.space_group_name_H-M   'P 1'
#
loop_
_entity.id
_entity.type
_entity.pdbx_description
1 polymer ?
#
loop_
_entity_poly.entity_id
_entity_poly.type
_entity_poly.pdbx_seq_one_letter_code
_entity_poly.pdbx_strand_id
1 'polypeptide(L)'
;TFGVDGIDHPLSARAEFSLEDAAVSFVQSKLNLTADAAVYRTGYSNDVVQHAYIHQHINGVPVANAVANVAFNKANKVVSFGSSFIKPSNVPSTTPSISAADAISKAESELGGKYNQHPTKLGFVAKQDGSVALTHVVQVQ
;
A
#
# COMPACT_ATOMS: atom_id res chain seq x y z
N THR A 1 6.16 10.17 15.14
CA THR A 1 7.32 9.34 15.53
C THR A 1 7.15 8.93 16.99
N PHE A 2 7.86 7.91 17.45
CA PHE A 2 7.72 7.32 18.80
C PHE A 2 9.01 7.40 19.63
N GLY A 3 9.95 8.30 19.26
CA GLY A 3 11.27 8.40 19.89
C GLY A 3 12.23 7.29 19.46
N VAL A 4 13.45 7.31 20.02
CA VAL A 4 14.52 6.35 19.70
C VAL A 4 14.24 4.95 20.28
N ASP A 5 13.59 4.89 21.44
CA ASP A 5 13.25 3.64 22.12
C ASP A 5 12.13 2.90 21.37
N GLY A 6 11.27 3.63 20.67
CA GLY A 6 10.15 3.09 19.91
C GLY A 6 9.06 2.47 20.80
N ILE A 7 8.08 1.86 20.15
CA ILE A 7 6.99 1.12 20.81
C ILE A 7 6.90 -0.31 20.29
N ASP A 8 6.33 -1.19 21.10
CA ASP A 8 6.07 -2.57 20.68
C ASP A 8 5.02 -2.63 19.58
N HIS A 9 5.21 -3.59 18.67
CA HIS A 9 4.19 -4.01 17.72
C HIS A 9 3.46 -5.25 18.29
N PRO A 10 2.27 -5.62 17.76
CA PRO A 10 1.47 -6.71 18.32
C PRO A 10 2.17 -8.07 18.41
N LEU A 11 3.25 -8.24 17.65
CA LEU A 11 4.02 -9.49 17.56
C LEU A 11 5.37 -9.44 18.30
N SER A 12 5.64 -8.40 19.10
CA SER A 12 6.94 -8.23 19.77
C SER A 12 7.27 -9.35 20.78
N ALA A 13 6.29 -10.13 21.21
CA ALA A 13 6.51 -11.31 22.07
C ALA A 13 6.95 -12.58 21.30
N ARG A 14 6.95 -12.57 19.95
CA ARG A 14 7.43 -13.71 19.16
C ARG A 14 8.95 -13.84 19.29
N ALA A 15 9.43 -15.08 19.31
CA ALA A 15 10.86 -15.37 19.39
C ALA A 15 11.63 -14.88 18.16
N GLU A 16 11.05 -15.04 16.97
CA GLU A 16 11.65 -14.64 15.70
C GLU A 16 10.97 -13.39 15.15
N PHE A 17 11.79 -12.45 14.68
CA PHE A 17 11.32 -11.21 14.06
C PHE A 17 11.15 -11.37 12.55
N SER A 18 9.97 -11.03 12.05
CA SER A 18 9.70 -10.87 10.62
C SER A 18 9.26 -9.43 10.37
N LEU A 19 10.00 -8.71 9.52
CA LEU A 19 9.72 -7.32 9.17
C LEU A 19 8.31 -7.17 8.57
N GLU A 20 7.96 -8.09 7.68
CA GLU A 20 6.65 -8.12 7.02
C GLU A 20 5.52 -8.30 8.03
N ASP A 21 5.57 -9.37 8.82
CA ASP A 21 4.52 -9.67 9.82
C ASP A 21 4.40 -8.55 10.86
N ALA A 22 5.54 -8.04 11.35
CA ALA A 22 5.58 -6.97 12.34
C ALA A 22 4.95 -5.69 11.80
N ALA A 23 5.28 -5.31 10.56
CA ALA A 23 4.76 -4.10 9.94
C ALA A 23 3.26 -4.23 9.62
N VAL A 24 2.84 -5.35 9.02
CA VAL A 24 1.43 -5.61 8.69
C VAL A 24 0.58 -5.63 9.96
N SER A 25 1.00 -6.36 11.00
CA SER A 25 0.26 -6.42 12.27
C SER A 25 0.19 -5.05 12.97
N PHE A 26 1.26 -4.27 12.94
CA PHE A 26 1.26 -2.91 13.48
C PHE A 26 0.27 -2.01 12.74
N VAL A 27 0.28 -2.00 11.41
CA VAL A 27 -0.65 -1.20 10.60
C VAL A 27 -2.10 -1.60 10.88
N GLN A 28 -2.39 -2.90 10.89
CA GLN A 28 -3.74 -3.43 11.16
C GLN A 28 -4.24 -3.01 12.54
N SER A 29 -3.41 -3.17 13.57
CA SER A 29 -3.76 -2.77 14.93
C SER A 29 -3.93 -1.25 15.06
N LYS A 30 -3.00 -0.47 14.50
CA LYS A 30 -2.99 1.00 14.64
C LYS A 30 -4.17 1.67 13.94
N LEU A 31 -4.62 1.11 12.81
CA LEU A 31 -5.71 1.64 12.00
C LEU A 31 -7.03 0.90 12.18
N ASN A 32 -7.07 -0.13 13.04
CA ASN A 32 -8.22 -1.00 13.27
C ASN A 32 -8.78 -1.62 11.98
N LEU A 33 -7.91 -2.33 11.26
CA LEU A 33 -8.20 -2.95 9.97
C LEU A 33 -8.34 -4.47 10.08
N THR A 34 -9.05 -5.06 9.12
CA THR A 34 -9.09 -6.51 8.91
C THR A 34 -7.78 -7.00 8.27
N ALA A 35 -7.54 -8.32 8.35
CA ALA A 35 -6.29 -8.93 7.92
C ALA A 35 -5.97 -8.71 6.41
N ASP A 36 -7.00 -8.66 5.58
CA ASP A 36 -6.92 -8.53 4.12
C ASP A 36 -6.80 -7.08 3.63
N ALA A 37 -7.05 -6.09 4.49
CA ALA A 37 -7.04 -4.67 4.12
C ALA A 37 -5.63 -4.05 4.11
N ALA A 38 -4.64 -4.72 4.66
CA ALA A 38 -3.25 -4.25 4.76
C ALA A 38 -2.30 -5.34 4.27
N VAL A 39 -1.71 -5.14 3.09
CA VAL A 39 -0.87 -6.13 2.41
C VAL A 39 0.55 -5.60 2.28
N TYR A 40 1.53 -6.41 2.65
CA TYR A 40 2.93 -6.05 2.52
C TYR A 40 3.30 -5.79 1.06
N ARG A 41 3.98 -4.67 0.81
CA ARG A 41 4.42 -4.28 -0.53
C ARG A 41 5.90 -4.58 -0.71
N THR A 42 6.72 -3.96 0.11
CA THR A 42 8.19 -4.06 0.09
C THR A 42 8.73 -3.67 1.45
N GLY A 43 10.00 -3.97 1.68
CA GLY A 43 10.71 -3.52 2.85
C GLY A 43 12.20 -3.67 2.64
N TYR A 44 12.94 -3.07 3.55
CA TYR A 44 14.38 -3.11 3.56
C TYR A 44 14.85 -3.25 5.00
N SER A 45 15.84 -4.10 5.22
CA SER A 45 16.48 -4.28 6.52
C SER A 45 17.98 -4.46 6.33
N ASN A 46 18.75 -3.79 7.17
CA ASN A 46 20.18 -3.99 7.37
C ASN A 46 20.55 -3.62 8.82
N ASP A 47 21.86 -3.58 9.13
CA ASP A 47 22.35 -3.30 10.47
C ASP A 47 22.07 -1.87 10.99
N VAL A 48 21.52 -0.96 10.19
CA VAL A 48 21.33 0.46 10.52
C VAL A 48 19.87 0.89 10.40
N VAL A 49 19.17 0.42 9.36
CA VAL A 49 17.83 0.85 9.00
C VAL A 49 16.95 -0.37 8.73
N GLN A 50 15.74 -0.32 9.26
CA GLN A 50 14.69 -1.26 8.92
C GLN A 50 13.37 -0.54 8.69
N HIS A 51 12.75 -0.74 7.52
CA HIS A 51 11.46 -0.16 7.21
C HIS A 51 10.66 -1.01 6.22
N ALA A 52 9.34 -0.88 6.29
CA ALA A 52 8.39 -1.58 5.44
C ALA A 52 7.36 -0.62 4.87
N TYR A 53 6.89 -0.93 3.67
CA TYR A 53 5.77 -0.30 3.00
C TYR A 53 4.62 -1.30 2.85
N ILE A 54 3.41 -0.86 3.18
CA ILE A 54 2.19 -1.67 3.16
C ILE A 54 1.18 -0.96 2.25
N HIS A 55 0.52 -1.72 1.38
CA HIS A 55 -0.59 -1.24 0.56
C HIS A 55 -1.92 -1.47 1.25
N GLN A 56 -2.81 -0.50 1.12
CA GLN A 56 -4.22 -0.72 1.43
C GLN A 56 -4.83 -1.55 0.31
N HIS A 57 -5.58 -2.58 0.68
CA HIS A 57 -6.42 -3.32 -0.26
C HIS A 57 -7.89 -3.09 0.09
N ILE A 58 -8.73 -2.99 -0.94
CA ILE A 58 -10.19 -2.96 -0.83
C ILE A 58 -10.72 -4.04 -1.75
N ASN A 59 -11.48 -4.99 -1.23
CA ASN A 59 -12.01 -6.14 -1.99
C ASN A 59 -10.90 -6.87 -2.78
N GLY A 60 -9.72 -7.03 -2.16
CA GLY A 60 -8.54 -7.65 -2.78
C GLY A 60 -7.77 -6.79 -3.79
N VAL A 61 -8.25 -5.59 -4.13
CA VAL A 61 -7.60 -4.69 -5.10
C VAL A 61 -6.76 -3.63 -4.38
N PRO A 62 -5.47 -3.44 -4.74
CA PRO A 62 -4.63 -2.42 -4.13
C PRO A 62 -5.11 -1.01 -4.45
N VAL A 63 -5.03 -0.12 -3.48
CA VAL A 63 -5.25 1.32 -3.66
C VAL A 63 -3.91 2.00 -3.90
N ALA A 64 -3.62 2.42 -5.14
CA ALA A 64 -2.30 2.80 -5.60
C ALA A 64 -1.64 3.94 -4.80
N ASN A 65 -2.43 4.92 -4.37
CA ASN A 65 -1.99 6.08 -3.59
C ASN A 65 -2.25 5.97 -2.08
N ALA A 66 -2.65 4.80 -1.59
CA ALA A 66 -2.84 4.53 -0.16
C ALA A 66 -1.76 3.56 0.36
N VAL A 67 -0.69 4.14 0.90
CA VAL A 67 0.49 3.41 1.38
C VAL A 67 0.71 3.77 2.85
N ALA A 68 1.10 2.78 3.65
CA ALA A 68 1.63 2.99 4.98
C ALA A 68 3.13 2.69 5.00
N ASN A 69 3.88 3.48 5.74
CA ASN A 69 5.30 3.27 6.00
C ASN A 69 5.51 3.04 7.50
N VAL A 70 6.27 2.01 7.84
CA VAL A 70 6.64 1.67 9.23
C VAL A 70 8.15 1.58 9.30
N ALA A 71 8.77 2.29 10.24
CA ALA A 71 10.21 2.18 10.51
C ALA A 71 10.45 1.59 11.90
N PHE A 72 11.49 0.76 11.99
CA PHE A 72 11.87 0.03 13.19
C PHE A 72 13.29 0.40 13.64
N ASN A 73 13.56 0.35 14.94
CA ASN A 73 14.92 0.38 15.47
C ASN A 73 15.52 -1.04 15.54
N LYS A 74 16.78 -1.14 15.98
CA LYS A 74 17.53 -2.40 16.12
C LYS A 74 16.94 -3.36 17.15
N ALA A 75 16.11 -2.87 18.08
CA ALA A 75 15.38 -3.68 19.04
C ALA A 75 14.04 -4.16 18.47
N ASN A 76 13.82 -4.04 17.15
CA ASN A 76 12.60 -4.39 16.44
C ASN A 76 11.35 -3.63 16.92
N LYS A 77 11.53 -2.48 17.58
CA LYS A 77 10.43 -1.60 18.02
C LYS A 77 10.12 -0.56 16.96
N VAL A 78 8.86 -0.18 16.83
CA VAL A 78 8.39 0.81 15.86
C VAL A 78 8.79 2.22 16.33
N VAL A 79 9.57 2.93 15.53
CA VAL A 79 10.01 4.31 15.83
C VAL A 79 9.27 5.37 15.01
N SER A 80 8.72 5.00 13.86
CA SER A 80 7.87 5.89 13.09
C SER A 80 6.83 5.14 12.27
N PHE A 81 5.72 5.83 12.02
CA PHE A 81 4.61 5.35 11.24
C PHE A 81 3.97 6.53 10.52
N GLY A 82 3.67 6.35 9.24
CA GLY A 82 2.85 7.23 8.44
C GLY A 82 1.91 6.41 7.56
N SER A 83 0.76 6.98 7.20
CA SER A 83 -0.19 6.30 6.32
C SER A 83 -1.05 7.29 5.55
N SER A 84 -1.32 6.96 4.28
CA SER A 84 -2.34 7.58 3.45
C SER A 84 -3.57 6.68 3.25
N PHE A 85 -3.78 5.69 4.12
CA PHE A 85 -4.95 4.81 4.05
C PHE A 85 -6.23 5.61 4.24
N ILE A 86 -7.25 5.22 3.50
CA ILE A 86 -8.55 5.90 3.48
C ILE A 86 -9.65 5.01 4.03
N LYS A 87 -10.76 5.64 4.44
CA LYS A 87 -12.03 4.96 4.74
C LYS A 87 -13.05 5.43 3.70
N PRO A 88 -13.14 4.76 2.54
CA PRO A 88 -14.00 5.22 1.46
C PRO A 88 -15.47 5.17 1.91
N SER A 89 -16.22 6.23 1.59
CA SER A 89 -17.68 6.28 1.81
C SER A 89 -18.44 5.38 0.84
N ASN A 90 -17.86 5.10 -0.33
CA ASN A 90 -18.41 4.24 -1.36
C ASN A 90 -17.28 3.47 -2.07
N VAL A 91 -17.51 2.19 -2.35
CA VAL A 91 -16.58 1.31 -3.06
C VAL A 91 -17.27 0.81 -4.32
N PRO A 92 -16.77 1.15 -5.53
CA PRO A 92 -17.36 0.69 -6.77
C PRO A 92 -17.03 -0.78 -7.05
N SER A 93 -17.69 -1.36 -8.05
CA SER A 93 -17.39 -2.72 -8.52
C SER A 93 -15.91 -2.87 -8.90
N THR A 94 -15.35 -4.06 -8.67
CA THR A 94 -14.01 -4.45 -9.14
C THR A 94 -14.01 -4.93 -10.59
N THR A 95 -15.17 -4.97 -11.25
CA THR A 95 -15.29 -5.24 -12.69
C THR A 95 -15.07 -3.96 -13.49
N PRO A 96 -14.06 -3.90 -14.38
CA PRO A 96 -13.80 -2.73 -15.20
C PRO A 96 -14.95 -2.42 -16.16
N SER A 97 -15.32 -1.15 -16.27
CA SER A 97 -16.26 -0.66 -17.28
C SER A 97 -15.61 -0.35 -18.62
N ILE A 98 -14.27 -0.36 -18.69
CA ILE A 98 -13.47 -0.17 -19.90
C ILE A 98 -12.41 -1.27 -20.02
N SER A 99 -12.00 -1.58 -21.25
CA SER A 99 -10.94 -2.56 -21.49
C SER A 99 -9.56 -1.98 -21.16
N ALA A 100 -8.57 -2.87 -20.96
CA ALA A 100 -7.18 -2.44 -20.79
C ALA A 100 -6.63 -1.79 -22.08
N ALA A 101 -7.11 -2.21 -23.25
CA ALA A 101 -6.72 -1.62 -24.54
C ALA A 101 -7.18 -0.16 -24.65
N ASP A 102 -8.43 0.13 -24.26
CA ASP A 102 -8.94 1.51 -24.25
C ASP A 102 -8.16 2.39 -23.28
N ALA A 103 -7.82 1.86 -22.09
CA ALA A 103 -7.00 2.56 -21.11
C ALA A 103 -5.59 2.86 -21.63
N ILE A 104 -4.97 1.91 -22.34
CA ILE A 104 -3.66 2.09 -23.00
C ILE A 104 -3.75 3.19 -24.06
N SER A 105 -4.71 3.09 -24.99
CA SER A 105 -4.86 4.09 -26.05
C SER A 105 -5.11 5.48 -25.48
N LYS A 106 -5.89 5.58 -24.40
CA LYS A 106 -6.11 6.86 -23.70
C LYS A 106 -4.82 7.38 -23.06
N ALA A 107 -4.05 6.53 -22.37
CA ALA A 107 -2.78 6.93 -21.75
C ALA A 107 -1.75 7.42 -22.79
N GLU A 108 -1.60 6.72 -23.92
CA GLU A 108 -0.72 7.16 -25.01
C GLU A 108 -1.15 8.51 -25.59
N SER A 109 -2.45 8.70 -25.81
CA SER A 109 -2.99 9.95 -26.37
C SER A 109 -2.83 11.15 -25.43
N GLU A 110 -3.02 10.96 -24.12
CA GLU A 110 -3.00 12.05 -23.15
C GLU A 110 -1.58 12.39 -22.66
N LEU A 111 -0.69 11.41 -22.59
CA LEU A 111 0.67 11.58 -22.05
C LEU A 111 1.74 11.70 -23.14
N GLY A 112 1.40 11.47 -24.41
CA GLY A 112 2.33 11.58 -25.53
C GLY A 112 3.42 10.50 -25.59
N GLY A 113 3.33 9.47 -24.75
CA GLY A 113 4.24 8.32 -24.72
C GLY A 113 3.68 7.10 -25.45
N LYS A 114 4.47 6.03 -25.52
CA LYS A 114 4.05 4.73 -26.07
C LYS A 114 4.01 3.66 -24.99
N TYR A 115 3.02 2.77 -25.11
CA TYR A 115 2.92 1.60 -24.26
C TYR A 115 4.14 0.71 -24.47
N ASN A 116 4.85 0.45 -23.37
CA ASN A 116 6.13 -0.25 -23.39
C ASN A 116 5.99 -1.74 -23.05
N GLN A 117 4.80 -2.31 -23.22
CA GLN A 117 4.48 -3.72 -22.92
C GLN A 117 4.60 -4.10 -21.43
N HIS A 118 4.82 -3.13 -20.54
CA HIS A 118 4.79 -3.41 -19.10
C HIS A 118 3.38 -3.87 -18.69
N PRO A 119 3.24 -4.97 -17.94
CA PRO A 119 1.94 -5.53 -17.59
C PRO A 119 0.99 -4.49 -16.98
N THR A 120 -0.23 -4.41 -17.50
CA THR A 120 -1.31 -3.62 -16.91
C THR A 120 -1.85 -4.33 -15.68
N LYS A 121 -2.35 -3.55 -14.72
CA LYS A 121 -2.95 -4.06 -13.48
C LYS A 121 -4.20 -3.27 -13.14
N LEU A 122 -5.15 -3.91 -12.47
CA LEU A 122 -6.23 -3.18 -11.82
C LEU A 122 -5.78 -2.62 -10.49
N GLY A 123 -6.20 -1.40 -10.19
CA GLY A 123 -5.96 -0.73 -8.91
C GLY A 123 -7.05 0.28 -8.63
N PHE A 124 -7.28 0.55 -7.35
CA PHE A 124 -8.07 1.71 -6.94
C PHE A 124 -7.17 2.95 -6.86
N VAL A 125 -7.75 4.11 -7.13
CA VAL A 125 -7.16 5.40 -6.78
C VAL A 125 -8.12 6.14 -5.87
N ALA A 126 -7.63 6.55 -4.70
CA ALA A 126 -8.35 7.43 -3.80
C ALA A 126 -8.39 8.84 -4.38
N LYS A 127 -9.60 9.41 -4.47
CA LYS A 127 -9.83 10.78 -4.93
C LYS A 127 -9.86 11.76 -3.75
N GLN A 128 -9.77 13.04 -4.06
CA GLN A 128 -9.79 14.12 -3.07
C GLN A 128 -11.10 14.19 -2.27
N ASP A 129 -12.21 13.74 -2.86
CA ASP A 129 -13.53 13.69 -2.21
C ASP A 129 -13.69 12.50 -1.25
N GLY A 130 -12.64 11.67 -1.09
CA GLY A 130 -12.66 10.48 -0.23
C GLY A 130 -13.26 9.23 -0.88
N SER A 131 -13.77 9.32 -2.11
CA SER A 131 -14.19 8.16 -2.90
C SER A 131 -12.99 7.44 -3.55
N VAL A 132 -13.23 6.25 -4.10
CA VAL A 132 -12.24 5.52 -4.92
C VAL A 132 -12.78 5.28 -6.32
N ALA A 133 -11.88 5.25 -7.31
CA ALA A 133 -12.18 4.79 -8.66
C ALA A 133 -11.35 3.55 -9.01
N LEU A 134 -11.98 2.56 -9.63
CA LEU A 134 -11.27 1.44 -10.25
C LEU A 134 -10.54 1.96 -11.50
N THR A 135 -9.27 1.61 -11.64
CA THR A 135 -8.39 2.08 -12.72
C THR A 135 -7.59 0.93 -13.31
N HIS A 136 -7.20 1.09 -14.57
CA HIS A 136 -6.09 0.34 -15.16
C HIS A 136 -4.80 1.12 -14.93
N VAL A 137 -3.82 0.50 -14.29
CA VAL A 137 -2.46 1.02 -14.17
C VAL A 137 -1.72 0.70 -15.46
N VAL A 138 -1.34 1.75 -16.18
CA VAL A 138 -0.64 1.66 -17.47
C VAL A 138 0.67 2.43 -17.37
N GLN A 139 1.74 1.87 -17.94
CA GLN A 139 3.02 2.54 -18.09
C GLN A 139 3.27 2.88 -19.56
N VAL A 140 3.68 4.11 -19.81
CA VAL A 140 4.10 4.61 -21.13
C VAL A 140 5.48 5.25 -21.01
N GLN A 141 6.22 5.30 -22.12
CA GLN A 141 7.57 5.87 -22.22
C GLN A 141 7.76 6.67 -23.50
#